data_AF-A0A3D3XDF2-F1
#
_entry.id   AF-A0A3D3XDF2-F1
#
_cell.length_a   1.000
_cell.length_b   1.000
_cell.length_c   1.000
_cell.angle_alpha   90.00
_cell.angle_beta   90.00
_cell.angle_gamma   90.00
#
_symmetry.space_group_name_H-M   'P 1'
#
loop_
_entity.id
_entity.type
_entity.pdbx_description
1 polymer ?
#
loop_
_entity_poly.entity_id
_entity_poly.type
_entity_poly.pdbx_seq_one_letter_code
_entity_poly.pdbx_strand_id
1 'polypeptide(L)' 'MILIGLTGGIGAGKSFVSELFTQQALPLIDTDIIARQLLEPEQAAWAAVKEYFG' A
#
# COMPACT_ATOMS: atom_id res chain seq x y z
N MET A 1 -6.61 -15.52 -11.40
CA MET A 1 -6.36 -14.07 -11.25
C MET A 1 -4.89 -13.83 -11.55
N ILE A 2 -4.56 -12.83 -12.36
CA ILE A 2 -3.16 -12.46 -12.64
C ILE A 2 -2.79 -11.36 -11.65
N LEU A 3 -1.63 -11.48 -10.99
CA LEU A 3 -1.09 -10.48 -10.08
C LEU A 3 0.14 -9.82 -10.73
N ILE A 4 0.16 -8.49 -10.77
CA ILE A 4 1.23 -7.70 -11.38
C ILE A 4 1.80 -6.78 -10.31
N GLY A 5 3.09 -6.89 -10.05
CA GLY A 5 3.79 -5.99 -9.13
C GLY A 5 4.24 -4.72 -9.84
N LEU A 6 3.79 -3.56 -9.35
CA LEU A 6 4.25 -2.25 -9.81
C LEU A 6 5.30 -1.69 -8.83
N THR A 7 6.54 -1.52 -9.30
CA THR A 7 7.65 -0.99 -8.49
C THR A 7 8.51 -0.02 -9.32
N GLY A 8 9.47 0.63 -8.67
CA GLY A 8 10.29 1.69 -9.25
C GLY A 8 10.81 2.68 -8.20
N GLY A 9 11.87 3.41 -8.53
CA GLY A 9 12.48 4.40 -7.64
C GLY A 9 11.59 5.61 -7.31
N ILE A 10 12.06 6.46 -6.42
CA ILE A 10 11.44 7.77 -6.13
C ILE A 10 11.42 8.59 -7.43
N GLY A 11 10.28 9.21 -7.75
CA GLY A 11 10.12 10.00 -8.98
C GLY A 11 9.91 9.19 -10.26
N ALA A 12 9.89 7.86 -10.22
CA ALA A 12 9.71 7.02 -11.41
C ALA A 12 8.27 6.99 -11.99
N GLY A 13 7.34 7.76 -11.42
CA GLY A 13 5.96 7.84 -11.92
C GLY A 13 5.06 6.64 -11.59
N LYS A 14 5.39 5.83 -10.58
CA LYS A 14 4.57 4.67 -10.16
C LYS A 14 3.11 5.05 -9.89
N SER A 15 2.87 6.12 -9.13
CA SER A 15 1.52 6.59 -8.80
C SER A 15 0.71 6.95 -10.05
N PHE A 16 1.36 7.57 -11.04
CA PHE A 16 0.73 7.87 -12.33
C PHE A 16 0.37 6.59 -13.10
N VAL A 17 1.25 5.59 -13.11
CA VAL A 17 0.96 4.30 -13.76
C VAL A 17 -0.16 3.54 -13.03
N SER A 18 -0.19 3.54 -11.69
CA SER A 18 -1.29 2.91 -10.95
C SER A 18 -2.63 3.61 -11.19
N GLU A 19 -2.65 4.93 -11.32
CA GLU A 19 -3.85 5.70 -11.69
C GLU A 19 -4.34 5.38 -13.11
N LEU A 20 -3.44 5.20 -14.06
CA LEU A 20 -3.82 4.76 -15.41
C LEU A 20 -4.47 3.38 -15.39
N PHE A 21 -3.99 2.45 -14.56
CA PHE A 21 -4.61 1.13 -14.43
C PHE A 21 -6.01 1.22 -13.81
N THR A 22 -6.22 2.03 -12.77
CA THR A 22 -7.55 2.18 -12.16
C THR A 22 -8.56 2.84 -13.10
N GLN A 23 -8.13 3.76 -13.98
CA GLN A 23 -8.96 4.33 -15.04
C GLN A 23 -9.44 3.27 -16.05
N GLN A 24 -8.69 2.18 -16.23
CA GLN A 24 -9.07 1.02 -17.05
C GLN A 24 -9.91 -0.02 -16.27
N ALA A 25 -10.45 0.37 -15.10
CA ALA A 25 -11.21 -0.49 -14.20
C ALA A 25 -10.43 -1.71 -13.66
N LEU A 26 -9.10 -1.64 -13.63
CA LEU A 26 -8.29 -2.66 -12.98
C LEU A 26 -8.24 -2.42 -11.47
N PRO A 27 -8.40 -3.47 -10.64
CA PRO A 27 -8.27 -3.34 -9.20
C PRO A 27 -6.82 -3.03 -8.82
N LEU A 28 -6.64 -2.06 -7.92
CA LEU A 28 -5.36 -1.66 -7.38
C LEU A 28 -5.23 -2.13 -5.92
N ILE A 29 -4.11 -2.78 -5.61
CA ILE A 29 -3.70 -3.09 -4.24
C ILE A 29 -2.57 -2.11 -3.90
N ASP A 30 -2.87 -1.08 -3.13
CA ASP A 30 -1.89 -0.07 -2.71
C ASP A 30 -1.28 -0.47 -1.36
N THR A 31 0.00 -0.84 -1.38
CA THR A 31 0.72 -1.30 -0.19
C THR A 31 0.97 -0.19 0.83
N ASP A 32 1.12 1.06 0.38
CA ASP A 32 1.39 2.19 1.28
C ASP A 32 0.14 2.54 2.07
N ILE A 33 -1.04 2.49 1.43
CA ILE A 33 -2.33 2.67 2.12
C ILE A 33 -2.56 1.54 3.12
N ILE A 34 -2.35 0.29 2.71
CA ILE A 34 -2.54 -0.87 3.58
C ILE A 34 -1.61 -0.80 4.79
N ALA A 35 -0.34 -0.46 4.59
CA ALA A 35 0.62 -0.32 5.69
C ALA A 35 0.18 0.74 6.72
N ARG A 36 -0.39 1.86 6.27
CA ARG A 36 -0.93 2.89 7.17
C ARG A 36 -2.16 2.39 7.93
N GLN A 37 -3.09 1.73 7.24
CA GLN A 37 -4.30 1.17 7.86
C GLN A 37 -3.98 0.12 8.91
N LEU A 38 -3.00 -0.74 8.67
CA LEU A 38 -2.54 -1.74 9.64
C LEU A 38 -1.97 -1.12 10.92
N LEU A 39 -1.52 0.14 10.85
CA LEU A 39 -0.96 0.89 11.97
C LEU A 39 -1.95 1.90 12.57
N GLU A 40 -3.22 1.85 12.20
CA GLU A 40 -4.26 2.61 12.90
C GLU A 40 -4.44 2.08 14.33
N PRO A 41 -4.87 2.93 15.29
CA PRO A 41 -5.14 2.50 16.66
C PRO A 41 -6.05 1.27 16.71
N GLU A 42 -5.84 0.43 17.74
CA GLU A 42 -6.62 -0.80 18.00
C GLU A 42 -6.37 -1.95 16.99
N GLN A 43 -5.57 -1.73 15.95
CA GLN A 43 -5.11 -2.81 15.07
C GLN A 43 -4.04 -3.67 15.73
N ALA A 44 -4.00 -4.95 15.35
CA ALA A 44 -3.03 -5.90 15.90
C ALA A 44 -1.57 -5.50 15.62
N ALA A 45 -1.30 -5.00 14.40
CA ALA A 45 0.04 -4.54 14.04
C ALA A 45 0.42 -3.26 14.78
N TRP A 46 -0.51 -2.32 14.97
CA TRP A 46 -0.28 -1.16 15.84
C TRP A 46 0.07 -1.55 17.27
N ALA A 47 -0.69 -2.48 17.87
CA ALA A 47 -0.44 -2.96 19.22
C ALA A 47 0.94 -3.62 19.37
N ALA A 48 1.33 -4.46 18.41
CA ALA A 48 2.63 -5.12 18.40
C ALA A 48 3.80 -4.12 18.25
N VAL A 49 3.66 -3.12 17.37
CA VAL A 49 4.67 -2.06 17.21
C VAL A 49 4.81 -1.24 18.50
N LYS A 50 3.69 -0.89 19.12
CA LYS A 50 3.68 -0.16 20.39
C LYS A 50 4.30 -0.97 21.53
N GLU A 51 3.96 -2.24 21.66
CA GLU A 51 4.55 -3.14 22.67
C GLU A 51 6.07 -3.23 22.55
N TYR A 52 6.58 -3.27 21.32
CA TYR A 52 8.02 -3.42 21.08
C TYR A 52 8.80 -2.10 21.23
N PHE A 53 8.25 -0.97 20.75
CA PHE A 53 8.99 0.30 20.67
C PHE A 53 8.60 1.34 21.73
N GLY A 54 7.46 1.20 22.43
CA GLY A 54 6.95 2.13 23.44
C GLY A 54 5.84 3.05 22.95
#